data_AF-A0A524MDU9-F1
#
_entry.id   AF-A0A524MDU9-F1
#
_cell.length_a   1.000
_cell.length_b   1.000
_cell.length_c   1.000
_cell.angle_alpha   90.00
_cell.angle_beta   90.00
_cell.angle_gamma   90.00
#
_symmetry.space_group_name_H-M   'P 1'
#
loop_
_entity.id
_entity.type
_entity.pdbx_description
1 polymer ?
#
loop_
_entity_poly.entity_id
_entity_poly.type
_entity_poly.pdbx_seq_one_letter_code
_entity_poly.pdbx_strand_id
1 'polypeptide(L)' 'MTARTKRIKQRMLESEPTISSERAVLFTEYIKGHPADSPITRLAGAFAHVLDNMTIRIEPEELIVGNMGPT' A
#
# COMPACT_ATOMS: atom_id res chain seq x y z
N MET A 1 -10.04 15.48 -21.40
CA MET A 1 -10.39 14.44 -20.41
C MET A 1 -11.63 13.69 -20.86
N THR A 2 -11.64 12.36 -20.81
CA THR A 2 -12.84 11.55 -21.09
C THR A 2 -13.80 11.59 -19.91
N ALA A 3 -15.06 11.18 -20.09
CA ALA A 3 -16.03 11.10 -18.99
C ALA A 3 -15.50 10.25 -17.81
N ARG A 4 -14.83 9.14 -18.12
CA ARG A 4 -14.16 8.27 -17.16
C ARG A 4 -13.07 9.00 -16.37
N THR A 5 -12.14 9.69 -17.03
CA THR A 5 -11.05 10.38 -16.30
C THR A 5 -11.52 11.59 -15.51
N LYS A 6 -12.65 12.20 -15.89
CA LYS A 6 -13.31 13.26 -15.08
C LYS A 6 -13.84 12.73 -13.75
N ARG A 7 -14.50 11.56 -13.76
CA ARG A 7 -15.02 10.94 -12.53
C ARG A 7 -13.91 10.50 -11.57
N ILE A 8 -12.82 9.92 -12.09
CA ILE A 8 -11.65 9.56 -11.27
C ILE A 8 -11.06 10.81 -10.60
N LYS A 9 -10.85 11.89 -11.37
CA LYS A 9 -10.32 13.15 -10.83
C LYS A 9 -11.25 13.73 -9.76
N GLN A 10 -12.57 13.70 -9.99
CA GLN A 10 -13.54 14.20 -9.03
C GLN A 10 -13.48 13.42 -7.71
N ARG A 11 -13.47 12.08 -7.74
CA ARG A 11 -13.31 11.24 -6.54
C ARG A 11 -12.04 11.58 -5.77
N MET A 12 -10.91 11.76 -6.45
CA MET A 12 -9.64 12.14 -5.83
C MET A 12 -9.66 13.54 -5.19
N LEU A 13 -10.43 14.48 -5.74
CA LEU A 13 -10.54 15.84 -5.18
C LEU A 13 -11.51 15.90 -4.00
N GLU A 14 -12.50 15.01 -3.98
CA GLU A 14 -13.51 14.91 -2.92
C GLU A 14 -13.07 14.01 -1.75
N SER A 15 -12.01 13.21 -1.91
CA SER A 15 -11.49 12.32 -0.88
C SER A 15 -10.83 13.08 0.28
N GLU A 16 -11.09 12.65 1.50
CA GLU A 16 -10.42 13.15 2.70
C GLU A 16 -9.03 12.49 2.85
N PRO A 17 -7.95 13.25 3.06
CA PRO A 17 -6.63 12.66 3.30
C PRO A 17 -6.60 11.81 4.58
N THR A 18 -6.09 10.58 4.49
CA THR A 18 -5.99 9.65 5.63
C THR A 18 -4.57 9.12 5.81
N ILE A 19 -4.31 8.49 6.97
CA ILE A 19 -3.05 7.80 7.29
C ILE A 19 -3.36 6.34 7.58
N SER A 20 -2.64 5.42 6.95
CA SER A 20 -2.68 3.99 7.28
C SER A 20 -1.43 3.55 8.03
N SER A 21 -1.62 2.72 9.04
CA SER A 21 -0.56 2.03 9.78
C SER A 21 -0.22 0.66 9.21
N GLU A 22 -0.95 0.17 8.21
CA GLU A 22 -0.88 -1.23 7.73
C GLU A 22 0.54 -1.68 7.38
N ARG A 23 1.24 -0.91 6.51
CA ARG A 23 2.65 -1.19 6.19
C ARG A 23 3.53 -1.22 7.44
N ALA A 24 3.34 -0.26 8.36
CA ALA A 24 4.16 -0.17 9.55
C ALA A 24 3.94 -1.36 10.49
N VAL A 25 2.70 -1.84 10.61
CA VAL A 25 2.34 -3.03 11.39
C VAL A 25 3.00 -4.27 10.79
N LEU A 26 2.73 -4.57 9.51
CA LEU A 26 3.28 -5.74 8.80
C LEU A 26 4.81 -5.75 8.83
N PHE A 27 5.43 -4.60 8.53
CA PHE A 27 6.89 -4.49 8.55
C PHE A 27 7.45 -4.75 9.95
N THR A 28 6.85 -4.14 10.98
CA THR A 28 7.29 -4.31 12.37
C THR A 28 7.14 -5.76 12.86
N GLU A 29 6.04 -6.42 12.48
CA GLU A 29 5.80 -7.83 12.78
C GLU A 29 6.94 -8.70 12.24
N TYR A 30 7.28 -8.57 10.95
CA TYR A 30 8.38 -9.32 10.37
C TYR A 30 9.71 -9.03 11.06
N ILE A 31 10.05 -7.75 11.28
CA ILE A 31 11.32 -7.37 11.92
C ILE A 31 11.46 -8.00 13.30
N LYS A 32 10.38 -8.02 14.10
CA LYS A 32 10.38 -8.62 15.45
C LYS A 32 10.53 -10.14 15.42
N GLY A 33 10.00 -10.81 14.39
CA GLY A 33 10.08 -12.27 14.24
C GLY A 33 11.43 -12.81 13.76
N HIS A 34 12.31 -11.96 13.21
CA HIS A 34 13.53 -12.40 12.51
C HIS A 34 14.82 -11.75 13.07
N PRO A 35 15.10 -11.84 14.38
CA PRO A 35 16.26 -11.15 14.97
C PRO A 35 17.62 -11.72 14.53
N ALA A 36 17.68 -12.97 14.09
CA ALA A 36 18.91 -13.66 13.70
C ALA A 36 19.38 -13.33 12.27
N ASP A 37 18.51 -12.75 11.45
CA ASP A 37 18.82 -12.41 10.07
C ASP A 37 19.85 -11.27 9.99
N SER A 38 20.68 -11.32 8.94
CA SER A 38 21.51 -10.16 8.59
C SER A 38 20.62 -8.93 8.35
N PRO A 39 21.08 -7.70 8.64
CA PRO A 39 20.25 -6.51 8.50
C PRO A 39 19.60 -6.36 7.11
N ILE A 40 20.34 -6.65 6.04
CA ILE A 40 19.82 -6.53 4.67
C ILE A 40 18.79 -7.61 4.36
N THR A 41 19.06 -8.86 4.74
CA THR A 41 18.09 -9.96 4.59
C THR A 41 16.81 -9.68 5.34
N ARG A 42 16.91 -9.15 6.57
CA ARG A 42 15.78 -8.82 7.41
C ARG A 42 14.91 -7.71 6.81
N LEU A 43 15.53 -6.67 6.25
CA LEU A 43 14.81 -5.59 5.56
C LEU A 43 14.13 -6.09 4.27
N ALA A 44 14.83 -6.92 3.50
CA ALA A 44 14.28 -7.50 2.27
C ALA A 44 13.09 -8.42 2.58
N GLY A 45 13.20 -9.24 3.61
CA GLY A 45 12.10 -10.10 4.06
C GLY A 45 10.92 -9.32 4.60
N ALA A 46 11.15 -8.27 5.39
CA ALA A 46 10.08 -7.40 5.86
C ALA A 46 9.37 -6.68 4.71
N PHE A 47 10.10 -6.27 3.68
CA PHE A 47 9.52 -5.71 2.46
C PHE A 47 8.67 -6.73 1.70
N ALA A 48 9.18 -7.95 1.49
CA ALA A 48 8.41 -9.04 0.86
C ALA A 48 7.12 -9.35 1.65
N HIS A 49 7.22 -9.44 2.98
CA HIS A 49 6.08 -9.68 3.85
C HIS A 49 5.01 -8.57 3.74
N VAL A 50 5.41 -7.30 3.62
CA VAL A 50 4.46 -6.21 3.32
C VAL A 50 3.79 -6.45 1.97
N LEU A 51 4.54 -6.75 0.91
CA LEU A 51 3.97 -6.94 -0.44
C LEU A 51 3.00 -8.12 -0.51
N ASP A 52 3.28 -9.20 0.22
CA ASP A 52 2.46 -10.42 0.23
C ASP A 52 1.16 -10.26 1.03
N ASN A 53 1.10 -9.31 1.98
CA ASN A 53 0.01 -9.21 2.95
C ASN A 53 -0.74 -7.87 2.94
N MET A 54 -0.19 -6.81 2.34
CA MET A 54 -0.84 -5.51 2.28
C MET A 54 -2.11 -5.57 1.40
N THR A 55 -3.15 -4.87 1.83
CA THR A 55 -4.42 -4.81 1.12
C THR A 55 -4.25 -4.22 -0.28
N ILE A 56 -4.58 -5.00 -1.30
CA ILE A 56 -4.61 -4.56 -2.69
C ILE A 56 -5.94 -3.85 -2.96
N ARG A 57 -5.88 -2.62 -3.49
CA ARG A 57 -7.07 -1.89 -3.95
C ARG A 57 -6.98 -1.60 -5.43
N ILE A 58 -8.12 -1.76 -6.10
CA ILE A 58 -8.32 -1.39 -7.50
C ILE A 58 -9.57 -0.51 -7.50
N GLU A 59 -9.40 0.78 -7.76
CA GLU A 59 -10.51 1.71 -7.70
C GLU A 59 -11.39 1.61 -8.97
N PRO A 60 -12.67 2.00 -8.88
CA PRO A 60 -13.54 2.02 -10.04
C PRO A 60 -12.93 2.79 -11.21
N GLU A 61 -13.03 2.22 -12.40
CA GLU A 61 -12.62 2.84 -13.67
C GLU A 61 -11.11 3.04 -13.90
N GLU A 62 -10.25 2.61 -12.97
CA GLU A 62 -8.80 2.61 -13.15
C GLU A 62 -8.35 1.70 -14.30
N LEU A 63 -7.29 2.11 -15.00
CA LEU A 63 -6.56 1.25 -15.95
C LEU A 63 -5.14 0.95 -15.46
N ILE A 64 -4.54 1.89 -14.77
CA ILE A 64 -3.31 1.70 -14.01
C ILE A 64 -3.78 1.53 -12.57
N VAL A 65 -3.49 0.37 -12.00
CA VAL A 65 -4.04 -0.07 -10.72
C VAL A 65 -2.95 -0.16 -9.66
N GLY A 66 -3.37 -0.20 -8.40
CA GLY A 66 -2.49 -0.33 -7.24
C GLY A 66 -2.37 0.97 -6.47
N ASN A 67 -2.27 0.83 -5.16
CA ASN A 67 -2.25 1.92 -4.19
C ASN A 67 -1.14 1.67 -3.15
N MET A 68 -0.57 2.76 -2.61
CA MET A 68 0.44 2.69 -1.54
C MET A 68 -0.16 2.94 -0.14
N GLY A 69 -1.48 3.02 -0.05
CA GLY A 69 -2.25 3.36 1.13
C GLY A 69 -3.71 3.63 0.78
N PRO A 70 -4.59 3.84 1.77
CA PRO A 70 -5.99 4.19 1.52
C PRO A 70 -6.09 5.48 0.71
N THR A 71 -7.08 5.50 -0.19
CA THR A 71 -7.51 6.66 -0.97
C THR A 71 -8.80 7.18 -0.38
#